data_AF-A0A2W1BPP0-F1
#
_entry.id   AF-A0A2W1BPP0-F1
#
_cell.length_a   1.000
_cell.length_b   1.000
_cell.length_c   1.000
_cell.angle_alpha   90.00
_cell.angle_beta   90.00
_cell.angle_gamma   90.00
#
_symmetry.space_group_name_H-M   'P 1'
#
loop_
_entity.id
_entity.type
_entity.pdbx_description
1 polymer ?
#
loop_
_entity_poly.entity_id
_entity_poly.type
_entity_poly.pdbx_seq_one_letter_code
_entity_poly.pdbx_strand_id
1 'polypeptide(L)'
;MRRHITRKYARKLERCTKKTVPEEITKHSFRLKVWRHLETNGLAMFPRPVYNRIPNFKGAPEAAAKLAELDVFKNASTVKVNPDKPQEAVRLVCILSSIYL
;
A
#
# COMPACT_ATOMS: atom_id res chain seq x y z
N MET A 1 38.18 40.49 -3.22
CA MET A 1 36.87 40.93 -2.67
C MET A 1 35.62 40.37 -3.38
N ARG A 2 35.68 39.27 -4.17
CA ARG A 2 34.53 38.70 -4.93
C ARG A 2 34.07 37.30 -4.50
N ARG A 3 34.47 36.80 -3.31
CA ARG A 3 34.09 35.46 -2.80
C ARG A 3 32.96 35.46 -1.76
N HIS A 4 32.49 36.62 -1.31
CA HIS A 4 31.45 36.73 -0.26
C HIS A 4 30.03 36.96 -0.81
N ILE A 5 29.89 37.51 -2.02
CA ILE A 5 28.59 37.83 -2.61
C ILE A 5 27.85 36.54 -3.04
N THR A 6 28.58 35.55 -3.57
CA THR A 6 28.04 34.27 -4.06
C THR A 6 27.47 33.38 -2.94
N ARG A 7 28.11 33.33 -1.76
CA ARG A 7 27.60 32.54 -0.61
C ARG A 7 26.31 33.07 0.00
N LYS A 8 26.03 34.37 -0.12
CA LYS A 8 24.79 34.98 0.42
C LYS A 8 23.61 34.75 -0.53
N TYR A 9 23.85 34.80 -1.85
CA TYR A 9 22.85 34.47 -2.87
C TYR A 9 22.52 32.97 -2.92
N ALA A 10 23.51 32.08 -2.85
CA ALA A 10 23.29 30.64 -2.79
C ALA A 10 22.40 30.22 -1.59
N ARG A 11 22.68 30.78 -0.40
CA ARG A 11 21.84 30.55 0.79
C ARG A 11 20.44 31.15 0.69
N LYS A 12 20.24 32.21 -0.09
CA LYS A 12 18.90 32.80 -0.33
C LYS A 12 18.08 31.96 -1.32
N LEU A 13 18.74 31.30 -2.28
CA LEU A 13 18.13 30.35 -3.21
C LEU A 13 17.75 29.03 -2.53
N GLU A 14 18.61 28.48 -1.66
CA GLU A 14 18.31 27.30 -0.83
C GLU A 14 17.14 27.53 0.14
N ARG A 15 16.92 28.78 0.58
CA ARG A 15 15.82 29.15 1.47
C ARG A 15 14.48 29.33 0.74
N CYS A 16 14.48 29.52 -0.57
CA CYS A 16 13.26 29.67 -1.37
C CYS A 16 12.65 28.34 -1.83
N THR A 17 13.38 27.22 -1.77
CA THR A 17 12.94 25.93 -2.34
C THR A 17 12.39 24.93 -1.32
N LYS A 18 12.19 25.32 -0.06
CA LYS A 18 11.60 24.45 0.97
C LYS A 18 10.39 25.09 1.64
N LYS A 19 9.38 25.44 0.84
CA LYS A 19 8.01 25.51 1.37
C LYS A 19 7.44 24.10 1.29
N THR A 20 7.45 23.39 2.42
CA THR A 20 6.65 22.18 2.58
C THR A 20 5.18 22.59 2.56
N VAL A 21 4.54 22.50 1.40
CA VAL A 21 3.09 22.62 1.29
C VAL A 21 2.49 21.53 2.18
N PRO A 22 1.50 21.84 3.04
CA PRO A 22 0.80 20.82 3.79
C PRO A 22 0.27 19.78 2.81
N GLU A 23 0.56 18.51 3.09
CA GLU A 23 0.11 17.43 2.23
C GLU A 23 -1.42 17.41 2.22
N GLU A 24 -2.00 17.68 1.06
CA GLU A 24 -3.45 17.75 0.89
C GLU A 24 -4.10 16.42 1.30
N ILE A 25 -5.07 16.47 2.20
CA ILE A 25 -5.74 15.28 2.75
C ILE A 25 -6.77 14.77 1.72
N THR A 26 -6.32 13.88 0.84
CA THR A 26 -7.16 13.23 -0.17
C THR A 26 -7.09 11.71 -0.09
N LYS A 27 -8.07 10.99 -0.65
CA LYS A 27 -7.98 9.52 -0.82
C LYS A 27 -6.68 9.12 -1.54
N HIS A 28 -6.24 9.92 -2.51
CA HIS A 28 -5.00 9.68 -3.24
C HIS A 28 -3.77 9.85 -2.34
N SER A 29 -3.72 10.89 -1.51
CA SER A 29 -2.59 11.11 -0.58
C SER A 29 -2.38 9.91 0.35
N PHE A 30 -3.45 9.33 0.91
CA PHE A 30 -3.34 8.15 1.77
C PHE A 30 -2.93 6.89 1.01
N ARG A 31 -3.49 6.66 -0.20
CA ARG A 31 -3.04 5.54 -1.04
C ARG A 31 -1.55 5.66 -1.35
N LEU A 32 -1.08 6.87 -1.68
CA LEU A 32 0.33 7.13 -1.97
C LEU A 32 1.22 6.85 -0.74
N LYS A 33 0.79 7.26 0.47
CA LYS A 33 1.49 6.92 1.72
C LYS A 33 1.61 5.42 1.92
N VAL A 34 0.52 4.68 1.78
CA VAL A 34 0.50 3.22 1.94
C VAL A 34 1.35 2.52 0.87
N TRP A 35 1.18 2.89 -0.40
CA TRP A 35 1.98 2.33 -1.49
C TRP A 35 3.47 2.59 -1.29
N ARG A 36 3.88 3.82 -0.92
CA ARG A 36 5.26 4.15 -0.59
C ARG A 36 5.75 3.30 0.58
N HIS A 37 4.96 3.17 1.64
CA HIS A 37 5.33 2.35 2.79
C HIS A 37 5.57 0.89 2.38
N LEU A 38 4.70 0.29 1.56
CA LEU A 38 4.87 -1.09 1.09
C LEU A 38 6.13 -1.27 0.23
N GLU A 39 6.43 -0.32 -0.67
CA GLU A 39 7.61 -0.38 -1.54
C GLU A 39 8.91 -0.17 -0.75
N THR A 40 8.98 0.88 0.06
CA THR A 40 10.19 1.27 0.81
C THR A 40 10.58 0.21 1.84
N ASN A 41 9.60 -0.45 2.48
CA ASN A 41 9.87 -1.47 3.49
C ASN A 41 9.96 -2.90 2.89
N GLY A 42 9.91 -3.04 1.56
CA GLY A 42 10.00 -4.36 0.92
C GLY A 42 8.86 -5.31 1.32
N LEU A 43 7.68 -4.75 1.61
CA LEU A 43 6.46 -5.49 1.98
C LEU A 43 5.63 -5.85 0.74
N ALA A 44 5.81 -5.11 -0.36
CA ALA A 44 5.18 -5.40 -1.63
C ALA A 44 5.71 -6.71 -2.26
N MET A 45 4.80 -7.54 -2.75
CA MET A 45 5.09 -8.75 -3.53
C MET A 45 4.87 -8.47 -5.03
N PHE A 46 5.44 -9.30 -5.90
CA PHE A 46 5.20 -9.18 -7.35
C PHE A 46 3.68 -9.27 -7.65
N PRO A 47 3.13 -8.42 -8.53
CA PRO A 47 3.82 -7.44 -9.39
C PRO A 47 4.13 -6.09 -8.71
N ARG A 48 5.33 -5.58 -8.95
CA ARG A 48 5.81 -4.25 -8.50
C ARG A 48 6.01 -3.30 -9.70
N PRO A 49 5.92 -1.97 -9.53
CA PRO A 49 5.57 -1.25 -8.30
C PRO A 49 4.06 -1.23 -8.04
N VAL A 50 3.62 -1.08 -6.79
CA VAL A 50 2.19 -1.24 -6.41
C VAL A 50 1.31 -0.02 -6.68
N TYR A 51 1.89 1.09 -7.16
CA TYR A 51 1.16 2.34 -7.41
C TYR A 51 -0.04 2.14 -8.35
N ASN A 52 -1.14 2.81 -8.02
CA ASN A 52 -2.40 2.78 -8.79
C ASN A 52 -3.04 1.38 -8.91
N ARG A 53 -2.70 0.44 -8.03
CA ARG A 53 -3.22 -0.95 -8.01
C ARG A 53 -3.57 -1.39 -6.59
N ILE A 54 -4.29 -2.52 -6.46
CA ILE A 54 -4.39 -3.25 -5.19
C ILE A 54 -3.05 -3.97 -4.97
N PRO A 55 -2.28 -3.62 -3.93
CA PRO A 55 -0.95 -4.19 -3.73
C PRO A 55 -1.02 -5.68 -3.38
N ASN A 56 -0.18 -6.50 -4.02
CA ASN A 56 0.18 -7.78 -3.44
C ASN A 56 1.19 -7.54 -2.31
N PHE A 57 1.09 -8.25 -1.19
CA PHE A 57 1.87 -7.95 0.02
C PHE A 57 2.28 -9.21 0.78
N LYS A 58 3.40 -9.13 1.49
CA LYS A 58 3.83 -10.14 2.46
C LYS A 58 2.83 -10.16 3.61
N GLY A 59 2.25 -11.32 3.90
CA GLY A 59 1.15 -11.43 4.87
C GLY A 59 -0.21 -11.75 4.24
N ALA A 60 -0.32 -11.82 2.90
CA ALA A 60 -1.60 -12.09 2.24
C ALA A 60 -2.21 -13.47 2.60
N PRO A 61 -1.43 -14.57 2.66
CA PRO A 61 -1.95 -15.86 3.15
C PRO A 61 -2.43 -15.82 4.60
N GLU A 62 -1.68 -15.14 5.48
CA GLU A 62 -2.00 -15.01 6.91
C GLU A 62 -3.25 -14.15 7.12
N ALA A 63 -3.42 -13.10 6.31
CA ALA A 63 -4.65 -12.31 6.30
C ALA A 63 -5.86 -13.15 5.82
N ALA A 64 -5.68 -14.01 4.82
CA ALA A 64 -6.73 -14.92 4.37
C ALA A 64 -7.09 -15.97 5.44
N ALA A 65 -6.12 -16.48 6.20
CA ALA A 65 -6.39 -17.38 7.33
C ALA A 65 -7.23 -16.69 8.41
N LYS A 66 -6.88 -15.46 8.79
CA LYS A 66 -7.67 -14.66 9.75
C LYS A 66 -9.08 -14.35 9.24
N LEU A 67 -9.24 -14.10 7.95
CA LEU A 67 -10.57 -13.93 7.34
C LEU A 67 -11.43 -15.18 7.55
N ALA A 68 -10.86 -16.38 7.40
CA ALA A 68 -11.57 -17.65 7.56
C ALA A 68 -12.06 -17.89 9.00
N GLU A 69 -11.43 -17.26 9.99
CA GLU A 69 -11.80 -17.38 11.40
C GLU A 69 -13.04 -16.55 11.76
N LEU A 70 -13.41 -15.55 10.96
CA LEU A 70 -14.53 -14.67 11.25
C LEU A 70 -15.88 -15.39 11.12
N ASP A 71 -16.76 -15.23 12.11
CA ASP A 71 -18.10 -15.85 12.09
C ASP A 71 -18.94 -15.38 10.90
N VAL A 72 -18.79 -14.12 10.49
CA VAL A 72 -19.46 -13.59 9.29
C VAL A 72 -19.00 -14.30 8.01
N PHE A 73 -17.77 -14.78 7.96
CA PHE A 73 -17.26 -15.54 6.82
C PHE A 73 -17.77 -16.99 6.88
N LYS A 74 -17.72 -17.63 8.05
CA LYS A 74 -18.20 -19.01 8.27
C LYS A 74 -19.69 -19.16 7.98
N ASN A 75 -20.50 -18.16 8.31
CA ASN A 75 -21.95 -18.17 8.11
C ASN A 75 -22.39 -17.65 6.74
N ALA A 76 -21.46 -17.23 5.87
CA ALA A 76 -21.80 -16.72 4.55
C ALA A 76 -22.16 -17.86 3.58
N SER A 77 -23.35 -17.79 2.99
CA SER A 77 -23.75 -18.72 1.92
C SER A 77 -23.13 -18.38 0.56
N THR A 78 -22.61 -17.17 0.39
CA THR A 78 -21.97 -16.73 -0.86
C THR A 78 -20.86 -15.73 -0.53
N VAL A 79 -19.68 -15.96 -1.11
CA VAL A 79 -18.53 -15.07 -0.97
C VAL A 79 -18.05 -14.66 -2.35
N LYS A 80 -17.91 -13.35 -2.58
CA LYS A 80 -17.34 -12.81 -3.81
C LYS A 80 -15.87 -12.46 -3.61
N VAL A 81 -15.01 -12.97 -4.49
CA VAL A 81 -13.56 -12.74 -4.45
C VAL A 81 -13.06 -12.32 -5.83
N ASN A 82 -12.15 -11.34 -5.91
CA ASN A 82 -11.57 -10.91 -7.19
C ASN A 82 -10.48 -11.88 -7.68
N PRO A 83 -10.24 -11.96 -9.01
CA PRO A 83 -9.17 -12.75 -9.58
C PRO A 83 -7.78 -12.09 -9.50
N ASP A 84 -7.53 -11.25 -8.48
CA ASP A 84 -6.27 -10.53 -8.30
C ASP A 84 -5.29 -11.34 -7.43
N LYS A 85 -3.98 -11.21 -7.69
CA LYS A 85 -2.91 -11.84 -6.89
C LYS A 85 -3.03 -11.65 -5.36
N PRO A 86 -3.28 -10.45 -4.80
CA PRO A 86 -3.49 -10.29 -3.35
C PRO A 86 -4.66 -11.10 -2.78
N GLN A 87 -5.65 -11.48 -3.59
CA GLN A 87 -6.83 -12.24 -3.14
C GLN A 87 -6.75 -13.72 -3.50
N GLU A 88 -5.63 -14.17 -4.06
CA GLU A 88 -5.43 -15.57 -4.46
C GLU A 88 -5.63 -16.54 -3.30
N ALA A 89 -5.07 -16.22 -2.13
CA ALA A 89 -5.22 -17.03 -0.92
C ALA A 89 -6.68 -17.07 -0.43
N VAL A 90 -7.42 -15.96 -0.51
CA VAL A 90 -8.84 -15.91 -0.12
C VAL A 90 -9.69 -16.79 -1.04
N ARG A 91 -9.43 -16.78 -2.36
CA ARG A 91 -10.12 -17.70 -3.29
C ARG A 91 -9.88 -19.15 -2.91
N LEU A 92 -8.64 -19.51 -2.58
CA LEU A 92 -8.31 -20.87 -2.17
C LEU A 92 -9.05 -21.26 -0.88
N VAL A 93 -9.08 -20.36 0.12
CA VAL A 93 -9.85 -20.57 1.36
C VAL A 93 -11.33 -20.80 1.04
N CYS A 94 -11.97 -19.96 0.21
CA CYS A 94 -13.38 -20.15 -0.15
C CYS A 94 -13.65 -21.51 -0.81
N ILE A 95 -12.78 -21.95 -1.73
CA ILE A 95 -12.92 -23.24 -2.42
C ILE A 95 -12.74 -24.40 -1.44
N LEU A 96 -11.74 -24.35 -0.57
CA LEU A 96 -11.46 -25.42 0.38
C LEU A 96 -12.51 -25.49 1.49
N SER A 97 -12.94 -24.35 2.06
CA SER A 97 -13.97 -24.32 3.10
C SER A 97 -15.31 -24.91 2.64
N SER A 98 -15.66 -24.77 1.36
CA SER A 98 -16.88 -25.36 0.80
C SER A 98 -16.83 -26.88 0.62
N ILE A 99 -15.63 -27.49 0.66
CA ILE A 99 -15.45 -28.95 0.52
C ILE A 99 -15.50 -29.65 1.90
N TYR A 100 -15.20 -28.92 2.98
CA TYR A 100 -15.15 -29.45 4.35
C TYR A 100 -16.33 -29.04 5.25
N LEU A 101 -17.34 -28.38 4.68
CA LEU A 101 -18.67 -28.14 5.27
C LEU A 101 -19.66 -29.13 4.67
#